data_AF-A0A257QC42-F1
#
_entry.id   AF-A0A257QC42-F1
#
_cell.length_a   1.000
_cell.length_b   1.000
_cell.length_c   1.000
_cell.angle_alpha   90.00
_cell.angle_beta   90.00
_cell.angle_gamma   90.00
#
_symmetry.space_group_name_H-M   'P 1'
#
loop_
_entity.id
_entity.type
_entity.pdbx_description
1 polymer ?
#
loop_
_entity_poly.entity_id
_entity_poly.type
_entity_poly.pdbx_seq_one_letter_code
_entity_poly.pdbx_strand_id
1 'polypeptide(L)' 'GFVTPAERHAGKDRQLLENRAKIYALAKQANPNRWSGKTRHWGYVDVAHLNPDTPKTKETKITQKVA' A
#
# COMPACT_ATOMS: atom_id res chain seq x y z
N GLY A 1 0.27 1.99 4.96
CA GLY A 1 -0.70 2.93 5.56
C GLY A 1 -0.19 3.41 6.91
N PHE A 2 -0.95 4.24 7.62
CA PHE A 2 -0.62 4.65 9.00
C PHE A 2 -1.28 3.69 9.99
N VAL A 3 -0.47 3.11 10.86
CA VAL A 3 -0.88 2.22 11.95
C VAL A 3 0.03 2.57 13.11
N THR A 4 -0.53 2.78 14.29
CA THR A 4 0.27 3.02 15.49
C THR A 4 0.96 1.73 15.94
N PRO A 5 2.10 1.82 16.65
CA PRO A 5 2.74 0.63 17.22
C PRO A 5 1.78 -0.21 18.07
N ALA A 6 0.96 0.43 18.90
CA ALA A 6 -0.01 -0.26 19.75
C ALA A 6 -1.07 -1.04 18.95
N GLU A 7 -1.64 -0.45 17.89
CA GLU A 7 -2.60 -1.14 17.01
C GLU A 7 -1.97 -2.34 16.30
N ARG A 8 -0.71 -2.22 15.89
CA ARG A 8 0.05 -3.33 15.31
C ARG A 8 0.33 -4.43 16.32
N HIS A 9 0.81 -4.08 17.52
CA HIS A 9 1.03 -5.07 18.60
C HIS A 9 -0.27 -5.77 19.02
N ALA A 10 -1.41 -5.08 18.91
CA ALA A 10 -2.73 -5.66 19.11
C ALA A 10 -3.29 -6.44 17.90
N GLY A 11 -2.53 -6.57 16.80
CA GLY A 11 -2.95 -7.29 15.59
C GLY A 11 -4.09 -6.63 14.79
N LYS A 12 -4.42 -5.37 15.07
CA LYS A 12 -5.54 -4.64 14.43
C LYS A 12 -5.18 -4.01 13.09
N ASP A 13 -3.90 -4.08 12.72
CA ASP A 13 -3.32 -3.35 11.62
C ASP A 13 -3.87 -3.77 10.25
N ARG A 14 -4.02 -5.07 10.00
CA ARG A 14 -4.63 -5.60 8.76
C ARG A 14 -6.05 -5.08 8.57
N GLN A 15 -6.92 -5.30 9.55
CA GLN A 15 -8.32 -4.88 9.48
C GLN A 15 -8.45 -3.35 9.30
N LEU A 16 -7.64 -2.58 10.02
CA LEU A 16 -7.65 -1.13 9.93
C LEU A 16 -7.25 -0.64 8.53
N LEU A 17 -6.23 -1.24 7.94
CA LEU A 17 -5.76 -0.90 6.60
C LEU A 17 -6.77 -1.30 5.52
N GLU A 18 -7.39 -2.48 5.62
CA GLU A 18 -8.47 -2.92 4.73
C GLU A 18 -9.68 -1.98 4.77
N ASN A 19 -10.10 -1.58 5.97
CA ASN A 19 -11.22 -0.66 6.13
C ASN A 19 -10.90 0.70 5.49
N ARG A 20 -9.67 1.20 5.62
CA ARG A 20 -9.25 2.43 4.94
C ARG A 20 -9.25 2.29 3.42
N ALA A 21 -8.84 1.13 2.89
CA ALA A 21 -8.91 0.86 1.47
C ALA A 21 -10.35 1.02 0.95
N LYS A 22 -11.32 0.42 1.66
CA LYS A 22 -12.75 0.50 1.31
C LYS A 22 -13.28 1.93 1.36
N ILE A 23 -13.01 2.66 2.44
CA ILE A 23 -13.44 4.06 2.61
C ILE A 23 -12.91 4.93 1.47
N TYR A 24 -11.62 4.79 1.12
CA TYR A 24 -11.02 5.59 0.06
C TYR A 24 -11.56 5.23 -1.33
N ALA A 25 -11.82 3.94 -1.58
CA ALA A 25 -12.45 3.50 -2.82
C ALA A 25 -13.85 4.10 -2.99
N LEU A 26 -14.68 4.03 -1.94
CA LEU A 26 -16.02 4.61 -1.93
C LEU A 26 -15.98 6.14 -2.09
N ALA A 27 -15.09 6.82 -1.37
CA ALA A 27 -14.93 8.27 -1.49
C ALA A 27 -14.49 8.71 -2.89
N LYS A 28 -13.65 7.92 -3.57
CA LYS A 28 -13.29 8.18 -4.96
C LYS A 28 -14.46 7.95 -5.91
N GLN A 29 -15.23 6.89 -5.72
CA GLN A 29 -16.43 6.62 -6.52
C GLN A 29 -17.47 7.74 -6.38
N ALA A 30 -17.66 8.27 -5.17
CA ALA A 30 -18.62 9.33 -4.89
C ALA A 30 -18.24 10.69 -5.48
N ASN A 31 -16.95 11.03 -5.56
CA ASN A 31 -16.50 12.28 -6.17
C ASN A 31 -15.20 12.07 -6.96
N PRO A 32 -15.27 11.54 -8.20
CA PRO A 32 -14.08 11.24 -9.00
C PRO A 32 -13.23 12.48 -9.32
N ASN A 33 -13.87 13.64 -9.55
CA ASN A 33 -13.19 14.89 -9.94
C ASN A 33 -12.23 15.41 -8.87
N ARG A 34 -12.47 15.07 -7.59
CA ARG A 34 -11.56 15.40 -6.48
C ARG A 34 -10.23 14.65 -6.57
N TRP A 35 -10.17 13.52 -7.27
CA TRP A 35 -9.02 12.63 -7.28
C TRP A 35 -8.29 12.70 -8.63
N SER A 36 -7.05 13.20 -8.62
CA SER A 36 -6.21 13.24 -9.83
C SER A 36 -5.75 11.86 -10.31
N GLY A 37 -5.90 10.82 -9.49
CA GLY A 37 -5.38 9.49 -9.82
C GLY A 37 -5.87 8.37 -8.91
N LYS A 38 -5.05 7.33 -8.73
CA LYS A 38 -5.37 6.20 -7.86
C LYS A 38 -5.45 6.63 -6.40
N THR A 39 -6.28 5.95 -5.61
CA THR A 39 -6.29 6.12 -4.16
C THR A 39 -4.97 5.67 -3.56
N ARG A 40 -4.66 6.15 -2.35
CA ARG A 40 -3.47 5.68 -1.61
C ARG A 40 -3.45 4.16 -1.50
N HIS A 41 -2.27 3.56 -1.67
CA HIS A 41 -2.08 2.14 -1.45
C HIS A 41 -2.14 1.84 0.06
N TRP A 42 -3.25 1.23 0.49
CA TRP A 42 -3.50 0.82 1.87
C TRP A 42 -3.06 -0.61 2.16
N GLY A 43 -2.15 -1.18 1.36
CA GLY A 43 -1.64 -2.54 1.59
C GLY A 43 -0.94 -2.68 2.94
N TYR A 44 -1.07 -3.88 3.51
CA TYR A 44 -0.32 -4.33 4.68
C TYR A 44 1.16 -4.53 4.32
N VAL A 45 2.05 -4.13 5.24
CA VAL A 45 3.48 -4.38 5.13
C VAL A 45 3.86 -5.30 6.27
N ASP A 46 4.26 -6.52 5.91
CA ASP A 46 4.52 -7.62 6.83
C ASP A 46 5.84 -7.41 7.59
N VAL A 47 6.92 -7.18 6.85
CA VAL A 47 8.25 -6.94 7.42
C VAL A 47 8.87 -5.69 6.81
N ALA A 48 9.44 -4.85 7.66
CA ALA A 48 10.24 -3.70 7.27
C ALA A 48 11.62 -3.83 7.92
N HIS A 49 12.67 -3.82 7.11
CA HIS A 49 14.05 -3.84 7.58
C HIS A 49 14.55 -2.39 7.71
N LEU A 50 15.06 -2.03 8.89
CA LEU A 50 15.78 -0.78 9.09
C LEU A 50 17.21 -0.98 8.59
N ASN A 51 17.63 -0.20 7.59
CA ASN A 51 18.95 -0.28 6.94
C ASN A 51 19.28 -1.68 6.40
N PRO A 52 18.74 -2.08 5.23
CA PRO A 52 19.12 -3.36 4.63
C PRO A 52 20.61 -3.36 4.21
N ASP A 53 21.33 -4.43 4.52
CA ASP A 53 22.78 -4.60 4.23
C ASP A 53 23.11 -4.74 2.73
N THR A 54 22.10 -4.77 1.85
CA THR A 54 22.26 -5.01 0.42
C THR A 54 21.66 -3.87 -0.42
N PRO A 55 22.40 -3.27 -1.38
CA PRO A 55 21.80 -2.39 -2.37
C PRO A 55 20.80 -3.20 -3.20
N LYS A 56 19.50 -2.87 -3.11
CA LYS A 56 18.47 -3.48 -3.96
C LYS A 56 18.68 -3.03 -5.41
N THR A 57 19.37 -3.83 -6.20
CA THR A 57 19.36 -3.69 -7.66
C THR A 57 17.92 -3.84 -8.14
N LYS A 58 17.35 -2.76 -8.68
CA LYS A 58 16.00 -2.77 -9.25
C LYS A 58 16.07 -3.48 -10.60
N GLU A 59 15.90 -4.80 -10.62
CA GLU A 59 15.65 -5.52 -11.87
C GLU A 59 14.20 -5.31 -12.31
N THR A 60 13.98 -4.27 -13.09
CA THR A 60 12.79 -4.13 -13.93
C THR A 60 12.84 -5.20 -15.02
N LYS A 61 12.07 -6.28 -14.83
CA LYS A 61 11.67 -7.19 -15.92
C LYS A 61 10.84 -6.40 -16.94
N ILE A 62 11.50 -5.85 -17.97
CA ILE A 62 10.82 -5.34 -19.15
C ILE A 62 10.45 -6.55 -20.01
N THR A 63 9.20 -6.96 -19.83
CA THR A 63 8.27 -7.57 -20.80
C THR A 63 8.87 -8.19 -22.07
N GLN A 64 8.69 -9.50 -22.17
CA GLN A 64 8.63 -10.25 -23.42
C GLN A 64 7.75 -9.51 -24.45
N LYS A 65 8.30 -9.17 -25.61
CA LYS A 65 7.53 -8.91 -26.82
C LYS A 65 8.23 -9.59 -28.01
N VAL A 66 7.59 -10.66 -28.44
CA VAL A 66 7.52 -11.24 -29.79
C VAL A 66 8.09 -10.39 -30.93
N ALA A 67 8.96 -11.02 -31.73
CA ALA A 67 9.08 -10.89 -33.18
C ALA A 67 9.48 -12.26 -33.74
#